data_AF-A0A946S2J8-F1
#
_entry.id   AF-A0A946S2J8-F1
#
_cell.length_a   1.000
_cell.length_b   1.000
_cell.length_c   1.000
_cell.angle_alpha   90.00
_cell.angle_beta   90.00
_cell.angle_gamma   90.00
#
_symmetry.space_group_name_H-M   'P 1'
#
loop_
_entity.id
_entity.type
_entity.pdbx_description
1 polymer ?
#
loop_
_entity_poly.entity_id
_entity_poly.type
_entity_poly.pdbx_seq_one_letter_code
_entity_poly.pdbx_strand_id
1 'polypeptide(L)'
;WEKYDQIDTHIPENKQENHFNALLNNVREHLELVFHRFLSPDIGHSGIKIVMNARELIAFNPFNSRQIATIEIQEQRIVIENQHITVQPYVLPRHTKISRQQYKKLGGRDGYLNNQGFYIYRNRRLIIKGTWFRLIRKQELSKLIRVRVDFPSSLDHLWKIDVKKSFAHPTEKIRNELKQVINRIEVIGRKVLINPGTRVQHRAKMPVWFRRSPGSKILYEINREYPLIKGLIESLSEDHIRKFSLILSTIESGFPKELYFSDYANKPEDLEHPNLSSDVLSEMFDSIVEIWSSAGVPQKDIEQNIIQTEPFAQYKEEVLILCRKKGLKSE
;
A
#
# COMPACT_ATOMS: atom_id res chain seq x y z
N TRP A 1 22.04 -34.09 22.20
CA TRP A 1 21.89 -33.88 20.74
C TRP A 1 23.31 -33.73 20.20
N GLU A 2 23.99 -34.83 19.86
CA GLU A 2 25.43 -34.84 19.51
C GLU A 2 25.73 -35.49 18.14
N LYS A 3 24.69 -35.91 17.42
CA LYS A 3 24.81 -36.51 16.09
C LYS A 3 23.63 -35.98 15.25
N TYR A 4 23.93 -35.63 14.00
CA TYR A 4 23.14 -34.91 12.97
C TYR A 4 23.48 -33.39 12.89
N ASP A 5 23.81 -32.80 11.73
CA ASP A 5 23.38 -33.08 10.35
C ASP A 5 24.50 -32.90 9.30
N GLN A 6 24.41 -33.65 8.18
CA GLN A 6 25.14 -33.33 6.95
C GLN A 6 24.65 -31.98 6.39
N ILE A 7 25.56 -31.03 6.18
CA ILE A 7 25.31 -29.87 5.34
C ILE A 7 25.46 -30.33 3.89
N ASP A 8 24.44 -30.06 3.07
CA ASP A 8 24.28 -30.47 1.67
C ASP A 8 25.60 -30.79 0.94
N THR A 9 25.83 -32.07 0.66
CA THR A 9 27.10 -32.58 0.08
C THR A 9 27.23 -32.34 -1.43
N HIS A 10 26.21 -31.74 -2.07
CA HIS A 10 26.14 -31.53 -3.52
C HIS A 10 26.67 -30.16 -3.97
N ILE A 11 27.30 -29.39 -3.08
CA ILE A 11 27.78 -28.03 -3.37
C ILE A 11 29.28 -28.08 -3.67
N PRO A 12 29.74 -27.48 -4.80
CA PRO A 12 31.16 -27.36 -5.11
C PRO A 12 31.94 -26.73 -3.95
N GLU A 13 33.13 -27.25 -3.63
CA GLU A 13 33.94 -26.80 -2.48
C GLU A 13 34.12 -25.28 -2.41
N ASN A 14 34.35 -24.63 -3.56
CA ASN A 14 34.50 -23.18 -3.66
C ASN A 14 33.24 -22.35 -3.35
N LYS A 15 32.08 -22.98 -3.13
CA LYS A 15 30.80 -22.34 -2.79
C LYS A 15 30.23 -22.79 -1.45
N GLN A 16 30.84 -23.77 -0.78
CA GLN A 16 30.33 -24.32 0.47
C GLN A 16 30.29 -23.29 1.60
N GLU A 17 31.33 -22.46 1.75
CA GLU A 17 31.37 -21.42 2.79
C GLU A 17 30.25 -20.39 2.61
N ASN A 18 30.06 -19.90 1.38
CA ASN A 18 29.00 -18.95 1.06
C ASN A 18 27.61 -19.54 1.31
N HIS A 19 27.40 -20.81 0.96
CA HIS A 19 26.14 -21.49 1.24
C HIS A 19 25.90 -21.66 2.74
N PHE A 20 26.91 -22.09 3.48
CA PHE A 20 26.83 -22.23 4.94
C PHE A 20 26.52 -20.89 5.62
N ASN A 21 27.21 -19.81 5.22
CA ASN A 21 26.92 -18.47 5.71
C ASN A 21 25.49 -18.00 5.37
N ALA A 22 24.98 -18.34 4.19
CA ALA A 22 23.59 -18.06 3.83
C ALA A 22 22.61 -18.84 4.73
N LEU A 23 22.84 -20.13 4.98
CA LEU A 23 22.04 -20.93 5.90
C LEU A 23 22.04 -20.35 7.33
N LEU A 24 23.21 -19.95 7.83
CA LEU A 24 23.33 -19.32 9.15
C LEU A 24 22.53 -18.01 9.22
N ASN A 25 22.57 -17.19 8.16
CA ASN A 25 21.75 -15.98 8.08
C ASN A 25 20.25 -16.29 8.05
N ASN A 26 19.84 -17.38 7.37
CA ASN A 26 18.44 -17.80 7.35
C ASN A 26 17.96 -18.21 8.75
N VAL A 27 18.79 -18.96 9.48
CA VAL A 27 18.49 -19.36 10.86
C VAL A 27 18.41 -18.13 11.76
N ARG A 28 19.35 -17.19 11.62
CA ARG A 28 19.35 -15.91 12.35
C ARG A 28 18.03 -15.16 12.15
N GLU A 29 17.67 -14.85 10.90
CA GLU A 29 16.44 -14.12 10.57
C GLU A 29 15.18 -14.87 11.05
N HIS A 30 15.17 -16.20 10.95
CA HIS A 30 14.07 -17.02 11.45
C HIS A 30 13.90 -16.88 12.96
N LEU A 31 14.99 -17.00 13.72
CA LEU A 31 14.96 -16.87 15.19
C LEU A 31 14.57 -15.45 15.61
N GLU A 32 15.10 -14.43 14.93
CA GLU A 32 14.81 -13.02 15.16
C GLU A 32 13.32 -12.69 14.98
N LEU A 33 12.65 -13.31 14.00
CA LEU A 33 11.21 -13.17 13.78
C LEU A 33 10.39 -14.04 14.74
N VAL A 34 10.74 -15.32 14.90
CA VAL A 34 9.94 -16.28 15.67
C VAL A 34 9.91 -15.94 17.16
N PHE A 35 11.05 -15.53 17.68
CA PHE A 35 11.24 -15.17 19.08
C PHE A 35 11.25 -13.67 19.32
N HIS A 36 10.85 -12.83 18.35
CA HIS A 36 10.92 -11.37 18.47
C HIS A 36 10.26 -10.82 19.75
N ARG A 37 9.18 -11.45 20.25
CA ARG A 37 8.49 -11.05 21.50
C ARG A 37 9.14 -11.53 22.78
N PHE A 38 10.10 -12.44 22.68
CA PHE A 38 10.97 -12.80 23.80
C PHE A 38 12.25 -11.97 23.76
N LEU A 39 12.78 -11.66 22.57
CA LEU A 39 13.93 -10.80 22.37
C LEU A 39 13.63 -9.32 22.70
N SER A 40 12.43 -8.86 22.35
CA SER A 40 11.90 -7.54 22.68
C SER A 40 10.54 -7.71 23.36
N PRO A 41 10.51 -7.94 24.68
CA PRO A 41 9.27 -8.25 25.39
C PRO A 41 8.27 -7.11 25.39
N ASP A 42 6.99 -7.50 25.40
CA ASP A 42 5.89 -6.58 25.66
C ASP A 42 5.89 -6.17 27.15
N ILE A 43 5.18 -5.10 27.48
CA ILE A 43 5.06 -4.63 28.87
C ILE A 43 4.55 -5.77 29.76
N GLY A 44 5.23 -6.02 30.87
CA GLY A 44 4.87 -7.06 31.84
C GLY A 44 5.50 -8.45 31.59
N HIS A 45 6.41 -8.59 30.63
CA HIS A 45 7.14 -9.83 30.38
C HIS A 45 8.65 -9.67 30.49
N SER A 46 9.33 -10.72 30.95
CA SER A 46 10.79 -10.81 30.91
C SER A 46 11.28 -11.15 29.51
N GLY A 47 12.38 -10.52 29.12
CA GLY A 47 13.06 -10.80 27.86
C GLY A 47 14.08 -11.93 27.98
N ILE A 48 14.48 -12.48 26.84
CA ILE A 48 15.59 -13.43 26.73
C ILE A 48 16.66 -12.86 25.80
N LYS A 49 17.91 -13.24 26.03
CA LYS A 49 19.01 -12.98 25.11
C LYS A 49 19.40 -14.27 24.41
N ILE A 50 19.47 -14.23 23.09
CA ILE A 50 19.96 -15.34 22.27
C ILE A 50 21.20 -14.85 21.53
N VAL A 51 22.29 -15.60 21.63
CA VAL A 51 23.56 -15.30 20.97
C VAL A 51 23.83 -16.40 19.95
N MET A 52 24.14 -16.01 18.72
CA MET A 52 24.53 -16.92 17.64
C MET A 52 25.84 -16.41 17.04
N ASN A 53 26.87 -17.25 17.05
CA ASN A 53 28.22 -16.92 16.58
C ASN A 53 28.74 -15.59 17.18
N ALA A 54 28.69 -15.48 18.51
CA ALA A 54 29.10 -14.29 19.27
C ALA A 54 28.37 -12.97 18.94
N ARG A 55 27.24 -13.04 18.21
CA ARG A 55 26.39 -11.88 17.93
C ARG A 55 24.99 -12.09 18.51
N GLU A 56 24.53 -11.13 19.30
CA GLU A 56 23.15 -11.12 19.81
C GLU A 56 22.15 -11.04 18.65
N LEU A 57 21.01 -11.73 18.80
CA LEU A 57 19.89 -11.66 17.87
C LEU A 57 19.07 -10.38 18.10
N ILE A 58 18.65 -9.71 17.02
CA ILE A 58 17.85 -8.49 17.09
C ILE A 58 16.39 -8.82 16.77
N ALA A 59 15.47 -8.49 17.67
CA ALA A 59 14.06 -8.73 17.46
C ALA A 59 13.54 -8.09 16.16
N PHE A 60 12.91 -8.89 15.30
CA PHE A 60 12.21 -8.39 14.12
C PHE A 60 10.70 -8.42 14.35
N ASN A 61 10.12 -7.27 14.69
CA ASN A 61 8.67 -7.12 14.86
C ASN A 61 7.99 -6.92 13.49
N PRO A 62 7.18 -7.90 13.01
CA PRO A 62 6.52 -7.78 11.71
C PRO A 62 5.41 -6.74 11.72
N PHE A 63 4.92 -6.27 12.86
CA PHE A 63 3.81 -5.30 12.92
C PHE A 63 4.27 -3.85 12.94
N ASN A 64 5.57 -3.59 13.16
CA ASN A 64 6.13 -2.25 13.26
C ASN A 64 5.31 -1.30 14.16
N SER A 65 4.79 -1.82 15.29
CA SER A 65 3.87 -1.11 16.19
C SER A 65 4.43 0.19 16.78
N ARG A 66 5.76 0.31 16.86
CA ARG A 66 6.42 1.54 17.37
C ARG A 66 6.39 2.70 16.37
N GLN A 67 6.04 2.46 15.11
CA GLN A 67 6.01 3.50 14.08
C GLN A 67 4.67 4.23 14.08
N ILE A 68 4.71 5.57 14.16
CA ILE A 68 3.52 6.44 14.25
C ILE A 68 2.56 6.24 13.05
N ALA A 69 3.10 5.93 11.88
CA ALA A 69 2.33 5.70 10.67
C ALA A 69 1.73 4.28 10.55
N THR A 70 2.02 3.38 11.50
CA THR A 70 1.33 2.09 11.63
C THR A 70 0.00 2.32 12.32
N ILE A 71 -1.09 1.82 11.74
CA ILE A 71 -2.42 1.91 12.35
C ILE A 71 -2.71 0.61 13.08
N GLU A 72 -2.84 0.70 14.40
CA GLU A 72 -3.33 -0.39 15.25
C GLU A 72 -4.86 -0.32 15.31
N ILE A 73 -5.53 -1.37 14.87
CA ILE A 73 -7.00 -1.47 14.90
C ILE A 73 -7.42 -2.07 16.24
N GLN A 74 -8.64 -1.82 16.72
CA GLN A 74 -9.14 -2.35 17.98
C GLN A 74 -8.89 -3.86 18.16
N GLU A 75 -8.27 -4.22 19.29
CA GLU A 75 -8.08 -5.61 19.73
C GLU A 75 -9.42 -6.32 19.89
N GLN A 76 -9.52 -7.55 19.39
CA GLN A 76 -10.68 -8.40 19.58
C GLN A 76 -10.31 -9.63 20.41
N ARG A 77 -11.15 -9.95 21.40
CA ARG A 77 -11.00 -11.14 22.23
C ARG A 77 -12.11 -12.12 21.90
N ILE A 78 -11.73 -13.29 21.39
CA ILE A 78 -12.64 -14.37 21.06
C ILE A 78 -12.59 -15.37 22.21
N VAL A 79 -13.75 -15.73 22.76
CA VAL A 79 -13.85 -16.75 23.82
C VAL A 79 -14.24 -18.08 23.20
N ILE A 80 -13.38 -19.09 23.37
CA ILE A 80 -13.64 -20.46 22.94
C ILE A 80 -13.22 -21.39 24.07
N GLU A 81 -14.09 -22.32 24.47
CA GLU A 81 -13.81 -23.28 25.54
C GLU A 81 -13.29 -22.61 26.84
N ASN A 82 -13.89 -21.47 27.20
CA ASN A 82 -13.52 -20.63 28.35
C ASN A 82 -12.07 -20.09 28.32
N GLN A 83 -11.43 -20.14 27.16
CA GLN A 83 -10.10 -19.59 26.91
C GLN A 83 -10.18 -18.40 25.94
N HIS A 84 -9.22 -17.50 26.04
CA HIS A 84 -9.17 -16.29 25.23
C HIS A 84 -8.20 -16.44 24.06
N ILE A 85 -8.69 -16.10 22.86
CA ILE A 85 -7.86 -15.85 21.69
C ILE A 85 -7.86 -14.34 21.45
N THR A 86 -6.67 -13.74 21.39
CA THR A 86 -6.51 -12.30 21.14
C THR A 86 -6.15 -12.07 19.69
N VAL A 87 -6.95 -11.25 19.00
CA VAL A 87 -6.76 -10.90 17.60
C VAL A 87 -6.53 -9.39 17.49
N GLN A 88 -5.33 -9.02 17.06
CA GLN A 88 -4.88 -7.63 16.97
C GLN A 88 -4.46 -7.32 15.53
N PRO A 89 -5.27 -6.56 14.78
CA PRO A 89 -4.93 -6.17 13.42
C PRO A 89 -4.03 -4.93 13.37
N TYR A 90 -3.15 -4.92 12.36
CA TYR A 90 -2.24 -3.83 12.05
C TYR A 90 -2.32 -3.51 10.55
N VAL A 91 -2.29 -2.22 10.24
CA VAL A 91 -2.05 -1.75 8.88
C VAL A 91 -0.71 -1.02 8.85
N LEU A 92 0.25 -1.62 8.15
CA LEU A 92 1.59 -1.08 8.02
C LEU A 92 1.60 0.21 7.20
N PRO A 93 2.58 1.10 7.42
CA PRO A 93 2.73 2.32 6.64
C PRO A 93 3.04 2.02 5.17
N ARG A 94 2.47 2.84 4.29
CA ARG A 94 2.85 2.88 2.87
C ARG A 94 4.27 3.44 2.67
N HIS A 95 4.87 3.16 1.52
CA HIS A 95 6.23 3.58 1.18
C HIS A 95 6.45 5.09 1.30
N THR A 96 5.44 5.95 1.10
CA THR A 96 5.59 7.41 1.23
C THR A 96 5.65 7.91 2.68
N LYS A 97 5.42 7.04 3.67
CA LYS A 97 5.41 7.40 5.09
C LYS A 97 6.62 6.88 5.86
N ILE A 98 7.49 6.10 5.21
CA ILE A 98 8.72 5.53 5.79
C ILE A 98 9.85 5.54 4.77
N SER A 99 11.09 5.42 5.22
CA SER A 99 12.21 5.36 4.28
C SER A 99 12.18 4.09 3.44
N ARG A 100 12.77 4.14 2.23
CA ARG A 100 12.89 2.98 1.33
C ARG A 100 13.55 1.78 2.00
N GLN A 101 14.58 2.02 2.81
CA GLN A 101 15.29 0.97 3.57
C GLN A 101 14.38 0.30 4.60
N GLN A 102 13.62 1.09 5.37
CA GLN A 102 12.65 0.56 6.34
C GLN A 102 11.53 -0.22 5.64
N TYR A 103 11.02 0.31 4.52
CA TYR A 103 9.99 -0.36 3.73
C TYR A 103 10.49 -1.72 3.25
N LYS A 104 11.68 -1.79 2.63
CA LYS A 104 12.30 -3.05 2.19
C LYS A 104 12.50 -4.04 3.34
N LYS A 105 12.97 -3.56 4.50
CA LYS A 105 13.17 -4.40 5.70
C LYS A 105 11.85 -5.00 6.20
N LEU A 106 10.78 -4.21 6.28
CA LEU A 106 9.45 -4.69 6.69
C LEU A 106 8.83 -5.66 5.70
N GLY A 107 9.09 -5.47 4.40
CA GLY A 107 8.70 -6.41 3.36
C GLY A 107 9.33 -7.78 3.54
N GLY A 108 10.52 -7.87 4.15
CA GLY A 108 11.27 -9.11 4.29
C GLY A 108 11.67 -9.71 2.93
N ARG A 109 12.23 -10.92 2.94
CA ARG A 109 12.68 -11.61 1.72
C ARG A 109 11.55 -11.87 0.72
N ASP A 110 10.37 -12.20 1.23
CA ASP A 110 9.20 -12.58 0.42
C ASP A 110 8.41 -11.35 -0.08
N GLY A 111 8.76 -10.14 0.37
CA GLY A 111 8.03 -8.91 0.07
C GLY A 111 6.71 -8.75 0.87
N TYR A 112 6.10 -7.57 0.76
CA TYR A 112 4.84 -7.26 1.44
C TYR A 112 3.68 -8.16 1.01
N LEU A 113 3.58 -8.45 -0.29
CA LEU A 113 2.50 -9.25 -0.84
C LEU A 113 2.45 -10.65 -0.20
N ASN A 114 3.60 -11.27 0.07
CA ASN A 114 3.63 -12.60 0.68
C ASN A 114 3.58 -12.58 2.20
N ASN A 115 4.02 -11.49 2.84
CA ASN A 115 3.98 -11.30 4.29
C ASN A 115 2.69 -10.63 4.79
N GLN A 116 1.65 -10.54 3.97
CA GLN A 116 0.32 -10.15 4.42
C GLN A 116 -0.40 -11.33 5.10
N GLY A 117 -1.30 -11.04 6.03
CA GLY A 117 -2.17 -12.05 6.64
C GLY A 117 -2.01 -12.24 8.14
N PHE A 118 -2.50 -13.39 8.61
CA PHE A 118 -2.43 -13.80 10.00
C PHE A 118 -1.02 -14.27 10.38
N TYR A 119 -0.62 -13.85 11.57
CA TYR A 119 0.57 -14.26 12.28
C TYR A 119 0.12 -14.93 13.57
N ILE A 120 0.27 -16.25 13.63
CA ILE A 120 -0.29 -17.10 14.68
C ILE A 120 0.75 -17.33 15.76
N TYR A 121 0.41 -17.00 16.99
CA TYR A 121 1.25 -17.12 18.17
C TYR A 121 0.64 -18.10 19.16
N ARG A 122 1.44 -19.07 19.58
CA ARG A 122 1.14 -19.93 20.72
C ARG A 122 2.04 -19.53 21.87
N ASN A 123 1.44 -19.10 22.98
CA ASN A 123 2.17 -18.57 24.14
C ASN A 123 3.29 -17.60 23.72
N ARG A 124 2.95 -16.61 22.87
CA ARG A 124 3.86 -15.56 22.37
C ARG A 124 4.96 -16.01 21.40
N ARG A 125 5.09 -17.31 21.10
CA ARG A 125 5.96 -17.82 20.04
C ARG A 125 5.22 -17.86 18.71
N LEU A 126 5.79 -17.24 17.68
CA LEU A 126 5.24 -17.32 16.33
C LEU A 126 5.33 -18.77 15.82
N ILE A 127 4.22 -19.31 15.37
CA ILE A 127 4.16 -20.61 14.70
C ILE A 127 4.08 -20.40 13.19
N ILE A 128 3.16 -19.54 12.74
CA ILE A 128 2.87 -19.36 11.31
C ILE A 128 2.81 -17.88 10.99
N LYS A 129 3.44 -17.49 9.88
CA LYS A 129 3.46 -16.12 9.36
C LYS A 129 2.69 -16.00 8.04
N GLY A 130 2.10 -14.84 7.78
CA GLY A 130 1.70 -14.40 6.44
C GLY A 130 0.69 -15.30 5.70
N THR A 131 -0.29 -15.87 6.43
CA THR A 131 -1.33 -16.74 5.86
C THR A 131 -2.72 -16.15 6.01
N TRP A 132 -3.57 -16.34 5.01
CA TRP A 132 -5.01 -16.05 5.10
C TRP A 132 -5.85 -17.29 5.35
N PHE A 133 -5.24 -18.47 5.55
CA PHE A 133 -5.95 -19.76 5.63
C PHE A 133 -6.93 -20.01 4.47
N ARG A 134 -6.60 -19.49 3.28
CA ARG A 134 -7.47 -19.51 2.09
C ARG A 134 -8.81 -18.80 2.27
N LEU A 135 -8.98 -17.97 3.30
CA LEU A 135 -10.17 -17.14 3.51
C LEU A 135 -10.30 -16.06 2.43
N ILE A 136 -9.16 -15.47 2.06
CA ILE A 136 -9.04 -14.51 0.97
C ILE A 136 -7.77 -14.79 0.17
N ARG A 137 -7.75 -14.32 -1.09
CA ARG A 137 -6.53 -14.34 -1.92
C ARG A 137 -5.59 -13.24 -1.47
N LYS A 138 -4.28 -13.47 -1.61
CA LYS A 138 -3.28 -12.40 -1.45
C LYS A 138 -3.46 -11.40 -2.58
N GLN A 139 -3.66 -10.13 -2.22
CA GLN A 139 -3.85 -9.03 -3.17
C GLN A 139 -2.94 -7.86 -2.82
N GLU A 140 -2.70 -7.01 -3.81
CA GLU A 140 -1.92 -5.78 -3.64
C GLU A 140 -2.61 -4.80 -2.69
N LEU A 141 -3.95 -4.75 -2.76
CA LEU A 141 -4.78 -3.89 -1.91
C LEU A 141 -4.70 -4.23 -0.42
N SER A 142 -4.35 -5.47 -0.07
CA SER A 142 -4.23 -5.97 1.29
C SER A 142 -2.79 -6.19 1.74
N LYS A 143 -1.78 -5.82 0.93
CA LYS A 143 -0.35 -6.11 1.18
C LYS A 143 0.20 -5.54 2.48
N LEU A 144 -0.41 -4.47 3.00
CA LEU A 144 0.01 -3.79 4.24
C LEU A 144 -0.66 -4.38 5.49
N ILE A 145 -1.63 -5.30 5.33
CA ILE A 145 -2.41 -5.83 6.43
C ILE A 145 -1.66 -7.01 7.08
N ARG A 146 -1.45 -6.91 8.39
CA ARG A 146 -0.92 -7.99 9.23
C ARG A 146 -1.79 -8.15 10.46
N VAL A 147 -2.14 -9.38 10.82
CA VAL A 147 -3.02 -9.64 11.96
C VAL A 147 -2.34 -10.58 12.93
N ARG A 148 -2.09 -10.11 14.14
CA ARG A 148 -1.57 -10.95 15.23
C ARG A 148 -2.72 -11.75 15.83
N VAL A 149 -2.52 -13.06 16.00
CA VAL A 149 -3.47 -13.95 16.67
C VAL A 149 -2.73 -14.70 17.76
N ASP A 150 -3.07 -14.44 19.01
CA ASP A 150 -2.48 -15.07 20.20
C ASP A 150 -3.47 -16.06 20.81
N PHE A 151 -3.00 -17.28 21.10
CA PHE A 151 -3.80 -18.28 21.80
C PHE A 151 -2.94 -19.12 22.77
N PRO A 152 -3.56 -19.66 23.85
CA PRO A 152 -2.89 -20.55 24.80
C PRO A 152 -2.71 -21.97 24.25
N SER A 153 -1.75 -22.71 24.79
CA SER A 153 -1.52 -24.13 24.45
C SER A 153 -2.73 -25.04 24.65
N SER A 154 -3.68 -24.67 25.52
CA SER A 154 -4.91 -25.43 25.75
C SER A 154 -5.84 -25.49 24.53
N LEU A 155 -5.65 -24.58 23.55
CA LEU A 155 -6.45 -24.54 22.33
C LEU A 155 -5.70 -25.12 21.11
N ASP A 156 -4.59 -25.84 21.30
CA ASP A 156 -3.78 -26.40 20.21
C ASP A 156 -4.60 -27.33 19.28
N HIS A 157 -5.57 -28.07 19.82
CA HIS A 157 -6.45 -28.96 19.05
C HIS A 157 -7.29 -28.22 18.01
N LEU A 158 -7.59 -26.93 18.23
CA LEU A 158 -8.38 -26.11 17.32
C LEU A 158 -7.62 -25.68 16.05
N TRP A 159 -6.30 -25.85 16.03
CA TRP A 159 -5.43 -25.37 14.95
C TRP A 159 -4.81 -26.50 14.12
N LYS A 160 -4.99 -27.78 14.49
CA LYS A 160 -4.43 -28.95 13.78
C LYS A 160 -3.01 -28.69 13.24
N ILE A 161 -2.10 -28.33 14.15
CA ILE A 161 -0.74 -27.90 13.80
C ILE A 161 0.07 -29.12 13.39
N ASP A 162 0.68 -29.06 12.20
CA ASP A 162 1.57 -30.11 11.70
C ASP A 162 2.86 -30.20 12.54
N VAL A 163 3.53 -31.37 12.56
CA VAL A 163 4.77 -31.63 13.32
C VAL A 163 5.88 -30.64 12.93
N LYS A 164 5.96 -30.28 11.65
CA LYS A 164 6.90 -29.27 11.14
C LYS A 164 6.54 -27.84 11.53
N LYS A 165 5.37 -27.63 12.16
CA LYS A 165 4.80 -26.33 12.55
C LYS A 165 4.73 -25.34 11.38
N SER A 166 4.74 -25.86 10.16
CA SER A 166 4.74 -25.08 8.92
C SER A 166 3.31 -24.83 8.43
N PHE A 167 2.35 -25.65 8.89
CA PHE A 167 0.94 -25.57 8.52
C PHE A 167 0.04 -25.75 9.75
N ALA A 168 -1.03 -24.96 9.79
CA ALA A 168 -2.13 -25.11 10.73
C ALA A 168 -3.44 -24.92 9.96
N HIS A 169 -4.44 -25.69 10.35
CA HIS A 169 -5.79 -25.58 9.83
C HIS A 169 -6.73 -25.19 10.98
N PRO A 170 -7.14 -23.91 11.07
CA PRO A 170 -8.12 -23.52 12.06
C PRO A 170 -9.45 -24.23 11.79
N THR A 171 -10.10 -24.67 12.87
CA THR A 171 -11.48 -25.15 12.88
C THR A 171 -12.45 -24.12 12.27
N GLU A 172 -13.62 -24.57 11.82
CA GLU A 172 -14.64 -23.70 11.23
C GLU A 172 -15.04 -22.55 12.16
N LYS A 173 -15.11 -22.80 13.47
CA LYS A 173 -15.42 -21.78 14.48
C LYS A 173 -14.42 -20.62 14.44
N ILE A 174 -13.11 -20.93 14.50
CA ILE A 174 -12.05 -19.91 14.41
C ILE A 174 -12.06 -19.24 13.04
N ARG A 175 -12.26 -20.02 11.98
CA ARG A 175 -12.28 -19.51 10.61
C ARG A 175 -13.37 -18.45 10.39
N ASN A 176 -14.55 -18.65 10.96
CA ASN A 176 -15.65 -17.69 10.90
C ASN A 176 -15.32 -16.37 11.61
N GLU A 177 -14.72 -16.44 12.79
CA GLU A 177 -14.27 -15.25 13.54
C GLU A 177 -13.18 -14.48 12.77
N LEU A 178 -12.17 -15.19 12.25
CA LEU A 178 -11.12 -14.60 11.43
C LEU A 178 -11.68 -13.95 10.15
N LYS A 179 -12.73 -14.51 9.56
CA LYS A 179 -13.41 -13.94 8.38
C LYS A 179 -14.11 -12.63 8.72
N GLN A 180 -14.76 -12.53 9.88
CA GLN A 180 -15.36 -11.27 10.33
C GLN A 180 -14.29 -10.18 10.56
N VAL A 181 -13.17 -10.57 11.14
CA VAL A 181 -12.00 -9.70 11.33
C VAL A 181 -11.49 -9.18 9.98
N ILE A 182 -11.31 -10.05 8.98
CA ILE A 182 -10.89 -9.66 7.62
C ILE A 182 -11.82 -8.60 7.02
N ASN A 183 -13.13 -8.83 7.05
CA ASN A 183 -14.10 -7.92 6.45
C ASN A 183 -14.01 -6.50 7.02
N ARG A 184 -13.75 -6.37 8.33
CA ARG A 184 -13.56 -5.07 8.99
C ARG A 184 -12.26 -4.40 8.57
N ILE A 185 -11.17 -5.16 8.52
CA ILE A 185 -9.84 -4.60 8.24
C ILE A 185 -9.66 -4.28 6.76
N GLU A 186 -10.25 -5.04 5.83
CA GLU A 186 -10.06 -4.83 4.40
C GLU A 186 -10.54 -3.44 3.96
N VAL A 187 -11.58 -2.90 4.59
CA VAL A 187 -12.06 -1.52 4.38
C VAL A 187 -11.02 -0.50 4.85
N ILE A 188 -10.41 -0.73 6.01
CA ILE A 188 -9.41 0.16 6.62
C ILE A 188 -8.09 0.09 5.85
N GLY A 189 -7.59 -1.12 5.58
CA GLY A 189 -6.37 -1.36 4.81
C GLY A 189 -6.45 -0.76 3.41
N ARG A 190 -7.61 -0.91 2.73
CA ARG A 190 -7.86 -0.21 1.46
C ARG A 190 -7.77 1.30 1.61
N LYS A 191 -8.37 1.91 2.64
CA LYS A 191 -8.27 3.37 2.89
C LYS A 191 -6.84 3.85 3.19
N VAL A 192 -5.97 3.01 3.75
CA VAL A 192 -4.57 3.39 4.05
C VAL A 192 -3.70 3.30 2.80
N LEU A 193 -3.90 2.25 1.99
CA LEU A 193 -3.22 2.10 0.72
C LEU A 193 -3.71 3.17 -0.28
N ILE A 194 -5.03 3.30 -0.39
CA ILE A 194 -5.76 4.33 -1.14
C ILE A 194 -5.84 5.57 -0.26
N ASN A 195 -4.71 6.26 -0.17
CA ASN A 195 -4.49 7.55 0.48
C ASN A 195 -5.79 8.35 0.77
N PRO A 196 -6.11 8.73 2.03
CA PRO A 196 -7.16 9.74 2.28
C PRO A 196 -6.77 11.11 1.70
N GLY A 197 -5.46 11.36 1.50
CA GLY A 197 -4.95 12.51 0.76
C GLY A 197 -5.33 12.49 -0.73
N THR A 198 -5.68 11.31 -1.23
CA THR A 198 -6.20 11.04 -2.56
C THR A 198 -7.56 10.37 -2.38
N ARG A 199 -8.54 11.10 -1.84
CA ARG A 199 -9.89 10.91 -2.35
C ARG A 199 -9.71 10.85 -3.87
N VAL A 200 -9.92 9.67 -4.45
CA VAL A 200 -10.25 9.51 -5.87
C VAL A 200 -11.70 10.00 -6.05
N GLN A 201 -11.93 11.20 -5.53
CA GLN A 201 -12.85 12.20 -5.98
C GLN A 201 -11.89 13.35 -6.23
N HIS A 202 -11.54 13.58 -7.50
CA HIS A 202 -11.42 14.93 -8.04
C HIS A 202 -11.20 16.01 -6.97
N ARG A 203 -9.99 16.09 -6.39
CA ARG A 203 -9.63 17.26 -5.56
C ARG A 203 -9.62 18.49 -6.44
N ALA A 204 -9.24 18.30 -7.69
CA ALA A 204 -9.57 19.25 -8.71
C ALA A 204 -11.08 19.22 -8.95
N LYS A 205 -11.78 20.33 -8.76
CA LYS A 205 -13.20 20.47 -9.17
C LYS A 205 -13.40 20.08 -10.64
N MET A 206 -12.34 20.21 -11.44
CA MET A 206 -12.34 19.94 -12.86
C MET A 206 -11.15 19.05 -13.25
N PRO A 207 -11.33 17.72 -13.30
CA PRO A 207 -10.29 16.78 -13.72
C PRO A 207 -10.12 16.77 -15.23
N VAL A 208 -8.94 16.35 -15.70
CA VAL A 208 -8.70 16.09 -17.13
C VAL A 208 -9.31 14.74 -17.55
N TRP A 209 -9.35 13.75 -16.66
CA TRP A 209 -9.93 12.43 -16.91
C TRP A 209 -11.12 12.14 -16.00
N PHE A 210 -12.20 11.62 -16.57
CA PHE A 210 -13.32 11.02 -15.86
C PHE A 210 -13.16 9.51 -15.77
N ARG A 211 -13.46 8.97 -14.59
CA ARG A 211 -13.66 7.53 -14.40
C ARG A 211 -15.15 7.22 -14.43
N ARG A 212 -15.62 6.56 -15.48
CA ARG A 212 -16.99 6.04 -15.57
C ARG A 212 -17.05 4.58 -15.17
N SER A 213 -18.20 4.15 -14.64
CA SER A 213 -18.44 2.75 -14.26
C SER A 213 -19.80 2.26 -14.77
N PRO A 214 -20.01 2.15 -16.10
CA PRO A 214 -21.26 1.61 -16.63
C PRO A 214 -21.38 0.12 -16.28
N GLY A 215 -22.27 -0.21 -15.35
CA GLY A 215 -22.45 -1.57 -14.85
C GLY A 215 -21.22 -2.08 -14.11
N SER A 216 -20.64 -3.19 -14.57
CA SER A 216 -19.46 -3.83 -13.97
C SER A 216 -18.12 -3.44 -14.60
N LYS A 217 -18.12 -2.63 -15.67
CA LYS A 217 -16.90 -2.20 -16.37
C LYS A 217 -16.49 -0.81 -15.92
N ILE A 218 -15.18 -0.55 -15.92
CA ILE A 218 -14.60 0.77 -15.62
C ILE A 218 -14.03 1.32 -16.91
N LEU A 219 -14.34 2.57 -17.22
CA LEU A 219 -13.84 3.32 -18.37
C LEU A 219 -13.15 4.60 -17.89
N TYR A 220 -12.10 5.01 -18.59
CA TYR A 220 -11.46 6.30 -18.41
C TYR A 220 -11.65 7.12 -19.68
N GLU A 221 -12.25 8.29 -19.54
CA GLU A 221 -12.59 9.19 -20.65
C GLU A 221 -12.03 10.58 -20.34
N ILE A 222 -11.49 11.28 -21.33
CA ILE A 222 -11.04 12.66 -21.19
C ILE A 222 -12.26 13.58 -21.05
N ASN A 223 -12.20 14.50 -20.09
CA ASN A 223 -13.24 15.48 -19.83
C ASN A 223 -13.31 16.52 -20.97
N ARG A 224 -14.32 16.40 -21.84
CA ARG A 224 -14.54 17.34 -22.96
C ARG A 224 -14.95 18.75 -22.51
N GLU A 225 -15.48 18.89 -21.29
CA GLU A 225 -15.82 20.19 -20.69
C GLU A 225 -14.62 20.85 -20.00
N TYR A 226 -13.44 20.23 -20.02
CA TYR A 226 -12.24 20.83 -19.47
C TYR A 226 -11.91 22.14 -20.24
N PRO A 227 -11.59 23.27 -19.57
CA PRO A 227 -11.59 24.59 -20.21
C PRO A 227 -10.77 24.69 -21.49
N LEU A 228 -9.54 24.17 -21.48
CA LEU A 228 -8.68 24.19 -22.69
C LEU A 228 -9.26 23.37 -23.84
N ILE A 229 -9.91 22.25 -23.54
CA ILE A 229 -10.54 21.38 -24.54
C ILE A 229 -11.80 22.06 -25.08
N LYS A 230 -12.64 22.57 -24.20
CA LYS A 230 -13.88 23.27 -24.54
C LYS A 230 -13.62 24.53 -25.36
N GLY A 231 -12.73 25.40 -24.89
CA GLY A 231 -12.37 26.63 -25.60
C GLY A 231 -11.75 26.36 -26.97
N LEU A 232 -10.98 25.27 -27.11
CA LEU A 232 -10.52 24.83 -28.43
C LEU A 232 -11.67 24.33 -29.31
N ILE A 233 -12.56 23.49 -28.79
CA ILE A 233 -13.73 23.01 -29.55
C ILE A 233 -14.60 24.18 -30.05
N GLU A 234 -14.82 25.19 -29.21
CA GLU A 234 -15.62 26.37 -29.55
C GLU A 234 -14.97 27.28 -30.61
N SER A 235 -13.65 27.21 -30.78
CA SER A 235 -12.92 27.99 -31.80
C SER A 235 -12.69 27.26 -33.12
N LEU A 236 -12.96 25.95 -33.18
CA LEU A 236 -12.73 25.11 -34.34
C LEU A 236 -13.95 25.04 -35.28
N SER A 237 -13.71 24.82 -36.57
CA SER A 237 -14.77 24.49 -37.53
C SER A 237 -15.30 23.07 -37.34
N GLU A 238 -16.50 22.76 -37.86
CA GLU A 238 -17.12 21.44 -37.69
C GLU A 238 -16.23 20.26 -38.11
N ASP A 239 -15.49 20.40 -39.22
CA ASP A 239 -14.58 19.35 -39.69
C ASP A 239 -13.41 19.12 -38.71
N HIS A 240 -12.84 20.21 -38.17
CA HIS A 240 -11.79 20.13 -37.17
C HIS A 240 -12.29 19.59 -35.83
N ILE A 241 -13.53 19.91 -35.42
CA ILE A 241 -14.15 19.34 -34.21
C ILE A 241 -14.25 17.81 -34.33
N ARG A 242 -14.66 17.30 -35.50
CA ARG A 242 -14.72 15.84 -35.75
C ARG A 242 -13.33 15.21 -35.67
N LYS A 243 -12.34 15.79 -36.34
CA LYS A 243 -10.94 15.32 -36.29
C LYS A 243 -10.36 15.34 -34.87
N PHE A 244 -10.60 16.41 -34.13
CA PHE A 244 -10.14 16.52 -32.74
C PHE A 244 -10.81 15.50 -31.82
N SER A 245 -12.12 15.26 -32.01
CA SER A 245 -12.85 14.22 -31.27
C SER A 245 -12.31 12.82 -31.55
N LEU A 246 -11.89 12.53 -32.78
CA LEU A 246 -11.22 11.26 -33.13
C LEU A 246 -9.86 11.12 -32.43
N ILE A 247 -9.07 12.20 -32.35
CA ILE A 247 -7.79 12.20 -31.62
C ILE A 247 -8.03 11.86 -30.15
N LEU A 248 -8.96 12.55 -29.48
CA LEU A 248 -9.25 12.29 -28.07
C LEU A 248 -9.76 10.86 -27.84
N SER A 249 -10.62 10.34 -28.72
CA SER A 249 -11.11 8.96 -28.66
C SER A 249 -9.98 7.92 -28.85
N THR A 250 -8.98 8.26 -29.68
CA THR A 250 -7.79 7.44 -29.88
C THR A 250 -6.93 7.40 -28.61
N ILE A 251 -6.75 8.54 -27.94
CA ILE A 251 -6.01 8.61 -26.66
C ILE A 251 -6.73 7.81 -25.57
N GLU A 252 -8.06 7.93 -25.48
CA GLU A 252 -8.87 7.20 -24.49
C GLU A 252 -8.82 5.68 -24.69
N SER A 253 -9.00 5.24 -25.93
CA SER A 253 -8.92 3.80 -26.28
C SER A 253 -7.50 3.24 -26.13
N GLY A 254 -6.48 4.09 -26.29
CA GLY A 254 -5.06 3.77 -26.09
C GLY A 254 -4.60 3.79 -24.63
N PHE A 255 -5.47 4.02 -23.63
CA PHE A 255 -5.05 4.06 -22.23
C PHE A 255 -4.37 2.74 -21.80
N PRO A 256 -3.07 2.78 -21.40
CA PRO A 256 -2.24 1.59 -21.26
C PRO A 256 -2.47 0.85 -19.93
N LYS A 257 -3.70 0.36 -19.71
CA LYS A 257 -4.15 -0.22 -18.44
C LYS A 257 -3.30 -1.40 -17.95
N GLU A 258 -2.82 -2.24 -18.86
CA GLU A 258 -2.04 -3.44 -18.52
C GLU A 258 -0.60 -3.07 -18.13
N LEU A 259 0.03 -2.17 -18.89
CA LEU A 259 1.37 -1.63 -18.56
C LEU A 259 1.32 -0.87 -17.23
N TYR A 260 0.35 0.04 -17.07
CA TYR A 260 0.15 0.77 -15.82
C TYR A 260 -0.06 -0.16 -14.63
N PHE A 261 -0.88 -1.21 -14.77
CA PHE A 261 -1.09 -2.19 -13.71
C PHE A 261 0.21 -2.94 -13.36
N SER A 262 0.98 -3.36 -14.37
CA SER A 262 2.27 -4.02 -14.18
C SER A 262 3.25 -3.13 -13.42
N ASP A 263 3.43 -1.89 -13.87
CA ASP A 263 4.37 -0.96 -13.24
C ASP A 263 3.95 -0.61 -11.81
N TYR A 264 2.65 -0.40 -11.60
CA TYR A 264 2.08 -0.10 -10.28
C TYR A 264 2.19 -1.28 -9.31
N ALA A 265 2.03 -2.51 -9.80
CA ALA A 265 2.19 -3.71 -8.99
C ALA A 265 3.65 -3.99 -8.64
N ASN A 266 4.59 -3.68 -9.55
CA ASN A 266 6.01 -3.96 -9.38
C ASN A 266 6.72 -2.93 -8.51
N LYS A 267 6.65 -1.65 -8.90
CA LYS A 267 7.36 -0.53 -8.25
C LYS A 267 6.51 0.73 -8.30
N PRO A 268 5.45 0.81 -7.49
CA PRO A 268 4.56 1.97 -7.48
C PRO A 268 5.29 3.27 -7.11
N GLU A 269 6.43 3.20 -6.42
CA GLU A 269 7.27 4.36 -6.09
C GLU A 269 7.99 4.97 -7.29
N ASP A 270 8.20 4.23 -8.37
CA ASP A 270 8.90 4.72 -9.57
C ASP A 270 7.89 5.33 -10.58
N LEU A 271 6.58 5.23 -10.30
CA LEU A 271 5.52 5.82 -11.12
C LEU A 271 5.26 7.28 -10.72
N GLU A 272 5.64 8.19 -11.60
CA GLU A 272 5.44 9.62 -11.45
C GLU A 272 4.56 10.19 -12.58
N HIS A 273 3.94 11.34 -12.34
CA HIS A 273 3.32 12.11 -13.41
C HIS A 273 4.41 12.79 -14.26
N PRO A 274 4.18 12.99 -15.57
CA PRO A 274 5.08 13.82 -16.36
C PRO A 274 5.21 15.22 -15.74
N ASN A 275 6.43 15.66 -15.48
CA ASN A 275 6.69 17.03 -15.03
C ASN A 275 6.42 18.01 -16.16
N LEU A 276 5.72 19.10 -15.85
CA LEU A 276 5.54 20.22 -16.76
C LEU A 276 6.70 21.19 -16.60
N SER A 277 7.20 21.74 -17.70
CA SER A 277 8.10 22.88 -17.61
C SER A 277 7.35 24.13 -17.12
N SER A 278 8.07 25.06 -16.50
CA SER A 278 7.52 26.34 -16.05
C SER A 278 6.83 27.10 -17.18
N ASP A 279 7.38 27.02 -18.39
CA ASP A 279 6.88 27.76 -19.55
C ASP A 279 5.54 27.19 -20.02
N VAL A 280 5.44 25.86 -20.14
CA VAL A 280 4.18 25.19 -20.50
C VAL A 280 3.12 25.43 -19.42
N LEU A 281 3.49 25.38 -18.14
CA LEU A 281 2.57 25.67 -17.05
C LEU A 281 2.03 27.12 -17.15
N SER A 282 2.90 28.09 -17.47
CA SER A 282 2.50 29.50 -17.65
C SER A 282 1.58 29.69 -18.85
N GLU A 283 1.86 29.07 -20.00
CA GLU A 283 1.01 29.15 -21.19
C GLU A 283 -0.38 28.54 -20.95
N MET A 284 -0.42 27.37 -20.29
CA MET A 284 -1.67 26.73 -19.88
C MET A 284 -2.45 27.62 -18.91
N PHE A 285 -1.75 28.25 -17.95
CA PHE A 285 -2.35 29.17 -16.99
C PHE A 285 -3.00 30.37 -17.70
N ASP A 286 -2.25 31.03 -18.58
CA ASP A 286 -2.73 32.22 -19.30
C ASP A 286 -3.96 31.90 -20.16
N SER A 287 -3.93 30.77 -20.86
CA SER A 287 -5.03 30.30 -21.69
C SER A 287 -6.31 30.07 -20.88
N ILE A 288 -6.23 29.43 -19.72
CA ILE A 288 -7.41 29.20 -18.87
C ILE A 288 -7.94 30.50 -18.27
N VAL A 289 -7.06 31.39 -17.82
CA VAL A 289 -7.46 32.69 -17.30
C VAL A 289 -8.19 33.50 -18.36
N GLU A 290 -7.72 33.48 -19.61
CA GLU A 290 -8.38 34.14 -20.73
C GLU A 290 -9.76 33.56 -21.03
N ILE A 291 -9.88 32.22 -21.09
CA ILE A 291 -11.16 31.53 -21.32
C ILE A 291 -12.18 31.89 -20.23
N TRP A 292 -11.80 31.81 -18.96
CA TRP A 292 -12.73 32.13 -17.87
C TRP A 292 -13.05 33.61 -17.75
N SER A 293 -12.09 34.49 -18.02
CA SER A 293 -12.36 35.94 -18.05
C SER A 293 -13.35 36.28 -19.16
N SER A 294 -13.19 35.69 -20.34
CA SER A 294 -14.11 35.86 -21.47
C SER A 294 -15.50 35.29 -21.19
N ALA A 295 -15.58 34.22 -20.40
CA ALA A 295 -16.84 33.65 -19.93
C ALA A 295 -17.48 34.44 -18.75
N GLY A 296 -16.88 35.55 -18.31
CA GLY A 296 -17.41 36.41 -17.25
C GLY A 296 -17.23 35.87 -15.82
N VAL A 297 -16.31 34.94 -15.61
CA VAL A 297 -16.01 34.43 -14.27
C VAL A 297 -15.30 35.52 -13.45
N PRO A 298 -15.77 35.85 -12.23
CA PRO A 298 -15.12 36.84 -11.38
C PRO A 298 -13.67 36.48 -11.09
N GLN A 299 -12.77 37.47 -11.06
CA GLN A 299 -11.32 37.25 -10.82
C GLN A 299 -11.02 36.46 -9.53
N LYS A 300 -11.80 36.70 -8.47
CA LYS A 300 -11.70 35.98 -7.19
C LYS A 300 -12.00 34.48 -7.34
N ASP A 301 -12.95 34.13 -8.20
CA ASP A 301 -13.32 32.75 -8.46
C ASP A 301 -12.32 32.07 -9.39
N ILE A 302 -11.71 32.81 -10.33
CA ILE A 302 -10.65 32.30 -11.21
C ILE A 302 -9.46 31.78 -10.38
N GLU A 303 -8.96 32.55 -9.41
CA GLU A 303 -7.87 32.11 -8.54
C GLU A 303 -8.25 30.84 -7.76
N GLN A 304 -9.44 30.82 -7.15
CA GLN A 304 -9.90 29.66 -6.38
C GLN A 304 -10.12 28.42 -7.24
N ASN A 305 -10.58 28.60 -8.49
CA ASN A 305 -10.84 27.50 -9.40
C ASN A 305 -9.55 26.95 -10.01
N ILE A 306 -8.57 27.79 -10.36
CA ILE A 306 -7.35 27.32 -11.03
C ILE A 306 -6.49 26.47 -10.09
N ILE A 307 -6.35 26.86 -8.82
CA ILE A 307 -5.61 26.06 -7.82
C ILE A 307 -6.32 24.73 -7.48
N GLN A 308 -7.58 24.58 -7.89
CA GLN A 308 -8.40 23.37 -7.78
C GLN A 308 -8.67 22.75 -9.15
N THR A 309 -7.80 22.96 -10.15
CA THR A 309 -7.92 22.36 -11.48
C THR A 309 -6.63 21.60 -11.78
N GLU A 310 -6.71 20.40 -12.38
CA GLU A 310 -5.52 19.68 -12.85
C GLU A 310 -4.99 20.35 -14.12
N PRO A 311 -3.67 20.48 -14.35
CA PRO A 311 -2.58 20.02 -13.51
C PRO A 311 -2.17 21.02 -12.40
N PHE A 312 -2.68 22.25 -12.42
CA PHE A 312 -2.30 23.36 -11.53
C PHE A 312 -2.36 23.04 -10.04
N ALA A 313 -3.29 22.18 -9.61
CA ALA A 313 -3.40 21.72 -8.23
C ALA A 313 -2.11 21.03 -7.71
N GLN A 314 -1.29 20.45 -8.59
CA GLN A 314 0.02 19.88 -8.24
C GLN A 314 1.11 20.95 -8.10
N TYR A 315 0.97 22.08 -8.78
CA TYR A 315 1.93 23.20 -8.85
C TYR A 315 1.43 24.42 -8.08
N LYS A 316 0.72 24.21 -6.96
CA LYS A 316 -0.05 25.25 -6.27
C LYS A 316 0.77 26.51 -5.95
N GLU A 317 1.99 26.36 -5.45
CA GLU A 317 2.85 27.50 -5.10
C GLU A 317 3.23 28.34 -6.33
N GLU A 318 3.62 27.69 -7.43
CA GLU A 318 3.95 28.36 -8.69
C GLU A 318 2.74 29.07 -9.28
N VAL A 319 1.57 28.42 -9.23
CA VAL A 319 0.30 28.97 -9.73
C VAL A 319 -0.14 30.18 -8.91
N LEU A 320 0.04 30.18 -7.59
CA LEU A 320 -0.24 31.35 -6.75
C LEU A 320 0.69 32.54 -7.08
N ILE A 321 1.94 32.28 -7.46
CA ILE A 321 2.86 33.33 -7.94
C ILE A 321 2.34 33.91 -9.28
N LEU A 322 1.88 33.06 -10.20
CA LEU A 322 1.30 33.50 -11.47
C LEU A 322 0.02 34.34 -11.26
N CYS A 323 -0.89 33.90 -10.37
CA CYS A 323 -2.09 34.67 -10.00
C CYS A 323 -1.73 36.07 -9.50
N ARG A 324 -0.76 36.19 -8.60
CA ARG A 324 -0.29 37.48 -8.08
C ARG A 324 0.29 38.38 -9.17
N LYS A 325 1.07 37.82 -10.10
CA LYS A 325 1.63 38.58 -11.24
C LYS A 325 0.55 39.12 -12.17
N LYS A 326 -0.55 38.39 -12.35
CA LYS A 326 -1.71 38.80 -13.16
C LYS A 326 -2.74 39.65 -12.42
N GLY A 327 -2.51 39.98 -11.15
CA GLY A 327 -3.45 40.77 -10.35
C GLY A 327 -4.72 40.02 -9.93
N LEU A 328 -4.75 38.69 -10.08
CA LEU A 328 -5.81 37.84 -9.56
C LEU A 328 -5.55 37.63 -8.06
N LYS A 329 -6.10 38.50 -7.21
CA LYS A 329 -5.97 38.39 -5.74
C LYS A 329 -7.33 38.12 -5.10
N SER A 330 -7.35 37.15 -4.21
CA SER A 330 -8.31 37.04 -3.12
C SER A 330 -7.81 37.87 -1.94
N GLU A 331 -8.63 38.85 -1.51
CA GLU A 331 -8.44 39.57 -0.24
C GLU A 331 -8.42 38.63 0.97
#